data_AF-X1UGD4-F1
#
_entry.id   AF-X1UGD4-F1
#
_cell.length_a   1.000
_cell.length_b   1.000
_cell.length_c   1.000
_cell.angle_alpha   90.00
_cell.angle_beta   90.00
_cell.angle_gamma   90.00
#
_symmetry.space_group_name_H-M   'P 1'
#
loop_
_entity.id
_entity.type
_entity.pdbx_description
1 polymer ?
#
loop_
_entity_poly.entity_id
_entity_poly.type
_entity_poly.pdbx_seq_one_letter_code
_entity_poly.pdbx_strand_id
1 'polypeptide(L)'
;MMGNFNDGSIAGKMQYGASWWFLDQKDGIQKQINTLSNMGLLSRFVGMITDSRSFLSYPRHEYFRRILCNLIGDDVENGELPNDMKLLGELVENICYYNAKYYFRF
;
A
#
# COMPACT_ATOMS: atom_id res chain seq x y z
N MET A 1 3.29 17.64 -5.67
CA MET A 1 3.48 16.72 -4.50
C MET A 1 4.35 15.53 -4.93
N MET A 2 4.58 14.48 -4.12
CA MET A 2 5.66 13.45 -4.26
C MET A 2 6.27 13.21 -5.65
N GLY A 3 5.47 13.09 -6.72
CA GLY A 3 5.91 12.92 -8.10
C GLY A 3 6.88 14.00 -8.61
N ASN A 4 6.82 15.21 -8.06
CA ASN A 4 7.71 16.32 -8.45
C ASN A 4 9.19 16.09 -8.09
N PHE A 5 9.49 15.16 -7.17
CA PHE A 5 10.83 14.97 -6.60
C PHE A 5 11.34 13.53 -6.70
N ASN A 6 10.69 12.69 -7.51
CA ASN A 6 11.25 11.41 -7.92
C ASN A 6 12.34 11.66 -8.97
N ASP A 7 13.50 11.04 -8.79
CA ASP A 7 14.69 11.25 -9.64
C ASP A 7 15.24 9.96 -10.27
N GLY A 8 14.54 8.84 -10.11
CA GLY A 8 14.94 7.54 -10.65
C GLY A 8 16.07 6.83 -9.89
N SER A 9 16.64 7.45 -8.85
CA SER A 9 17.72 6.82 -8.07
C SER A 9 17.26 5.62 -7.23
N ILE A 10 16.01 5.68 -6.75
CA ILE A 10 15.36 4.63 -5.95
C ILE A 10 13.89 4.56 -6.38
N ALA A 11 13.34 3.35 -6.45
CA ALA A 11 11.93 3.15 -6.74
C ALA A 11 11.04 3.79 -5.64
N GLY A 12 10.19 4.73 -6.03
CA GLY A 12 9.32 5.44 -5.09
C GLY A 12 10.08 6.28 -4.05
N LYS A 13 11.12 7.02 -4.46
CA LYS A 13 11.93 7.88 -3.58
C LYS A 13 11.08 8.76 -2.65
N MET A 14 10.00 9.34 -3.18
CA MET A 14 9.03 10.05 -2.35
C MET A 14 7.76 9.22 -2.21
N GLN A 15 7.37 8.93 -0.97
CA GLN A 15 6.19 8.14 -0.65
C GLN A 15 5.03 9.03 -0.21
N TYR A 16 3.81 8.64 -0.58
CA TYR A 16 2.60 9.12 0.06
C TYR A 16 2.18 8.09 1.11
N GLY A 17 2.38 8.44 2.38
CA GLY A 17 2.25 7.52 3.50
C GLY A 17 0.85 6.89 3.61
N ALA A 18 0.79 5.80 4.38
CA ALA A 18 -0.47 5.16 4.74
C ALA A 18 -1.44 6.16 5.39
N SER A 19 -2.73 5.87 5.29
CA SER A 19 -3.77 6.63 5.99
C SER A 19 -3.45 6.72 7.49
N TRP A 20 -3.37 7.93 8.01
CA TRP A 20 -2.79 8.17 9.33
C TRP A 20 -3.84 8.54 10.38
N TRP A 21 -3.62 8.06 11.61
CA TRP A 21 -4.39 8.39 12.81
C TRP A 21 -5.90 8.18 12.62
N PHE A 22 -6.69 9.26 12.54
CA PHE A 22 -8.13 9.18 12.35
C PHE A 22 -8.53 8.54 11.02
N LEU A 23 -7.62 8.58 10.04
CA LEU A 23 -7.81 7.97 8.73
C LEU A 23 -7.40 6.49 8.70
N ASP A 24 -6.75 5.94 9.74
CA ASP A 24 -6.38 4.52 9.83
C ASP A 24 -7.61 3.65 10.18
N GLN A 25 -8.55 3.62 9.24
CA GLN A 25 -9.80 2.88 9.22
C GLN A 25 -10.23 2.66 7.77
N LYS A 26 -11.17 1.75 7.51
CA LYS A 26 -11.53 1.29 6.15
C LYS A 26 -11.69 2.41 5.10
N ASP A 27 -12.52 3.41 5.36
CA ASP A 27 -12.78 4.50 4.40
C ASP A 27 -11.51 5.31 4.11
N GLY A 28 -10.71 5.62 5.14
CA GLY A 28 -9.47 6.38 4.98
C GLY A 28 -8.39 5.58 4.26
N ILE A 29 -8.25 4.29 4.57
CA ILE A 29 -7.33 3.37 3.87
C ILE A 29 -7.73 3.27 2.39
N GLN A 30 -9.01 3.04 2.08
CA GLN A 30 -9.47 2.92 0.70
C GLN A 30 -9.24 4.22 -0.10
N LYS A 31 -9.57 5.38 0.48
CA LYS A 31 -9.32 6.68 -0.17
C LYS A 31 -7.84 6.95 -0.38
N GLN A 32 -6.98 6.61 0.58
CA GLN A 32 -5.53 6.79 0.46
C GLN A 32 -4.96 5.88 -0.63
N ILE A 33 -5.33 4.60 -0.66
CA ILE A 33 -4.91 3.65 -1.70
C ILE A 33 -5.35 4.14 -3.07
N ASN A 34 -6.63 4.51 -3.24
CA ASN A 34 -7.14 5.00 -4.53
C ASN A 34 -6.45 6.29 -4.98
N THR A 35 -6.14 7.20 -4.05
CA THR A 35 -5.39 8.42 -4.37
C THR A 35 -3.96 8.08 -4.82
N LEU A 36 -3.29 7.16 -4.13
CA LEU A 36 -1.96 6.70 -4.51
C LEU A 36 -1.95 5.95 -5.84
N SER A 37 -2.94 5.10 -6.12
CA SER A 37 -3.08 4.39 -7.40
C SER A 37 -3.28 5.35 -8.57
N ASN A 38 -4.09 6.39 -8.39
CA ASN A 38 -4.38 7.36 -9.45
C ASN A 38 -3.23 8.33 -9.73
N MET A 39 -2.46 8.70 -8.70
CA MET A 39 -1.45 9.78 -8.80
C MET A 39 -0.01 9.28 -8.67
N GLY A 40 0.20 7.98 -8.52
CA GLY A 40 1.50 7.37 -8.23
C GLY A 40 1.57 5.91 -8.67
N LEU A 41 2.39 5.12 -7.99
CA LEU A 41 2.59 3.69 -8.29
C LEU A 41 2.30 2.87 -7.04
N LEU A 42 1.10 2.30 -6.94
CA LEU A 42 0.70 1.46 -5.80
C LEU A 42 1.67 0.29 -5.58
N SER A 43 2.21 -0.29 -6.65
CA SER A 43 3.21 -1.37 -6.59
C SER A 43 4.51 -0.99 -5.87
N ARG A 44 4.79 0.30 -5.69
CA ARG A 44 5.97 0.83 -4.96
C ARG A 44 5.62 1.40 -3.58
N PHE A 45 4.40 1.22 -3.12
CA PHE A 45 3.98 1.67 -1.81
C PHE A 45 4.72 0.89 -0.71
N VAL A 46 5.30 1.62 0.26
CA VAL A 46 6.00 1.02 1.41
C VAL A 46 5.06 0.34 2.42
N GLY A 47 3.75 0.52 2.28
CA GLY A 47 2.77 -0.23 3.04
C GLY A 47 2.41 0.37 4.40
N MET A 48 1.96 -0.51 5.30
CA MET A 48 1.31 -0.16 6.56
C MET A 48 2.29 -0.01 7.72
N ILE A 49 1.95 0.90 8.65
CA ILE A 49 2.57 1.01 9.98
C ILE A 49 1.46 1.11 11.02
N THR A 50 1.68 0.61 12.24
CA THR A 50 0.66 0.70 13.29
C THR A 50 0.54 2.10 13.90
N ASP A 51 1.63 2.86 13.88
CA ASP A 51 1.78 4.13 14.62
C ASP A 51 1.19 4.09 16.04
N SER A 52 1.43 2.97 16.74
CA SER A 52 0.79 2.67 18.00
C SER A 52 1.79 2.34 19.09
N ARG A 53 1.46 2.77 20.31
CA ARG A 53 2.15 2.38 21.54
C ARG A 53 1.67 1.04 22.13
N SER A 54 0.66 0.40 21.52
CA SER A 54 0.08 -0.84 22.01
C SER A 54 0.72 -2.06 21.33
N PHE A 55 1.16 -3.04 22.12
CA PHE A 55 1.61 -4.34 21.60
C PHE A 55 0.49 -5.10 20.87
N LEU A 56 -0.78 -4.79 21.17
CA LEU A 56 -1.94 -5.42 20.54
C LEU A 56 -2.36 -4.71 19.24
N SER A 57 -1.52 -3.85 18.68
CA SER A 57 -1.84 -3.07 17.48
C SER A 57 -1.56 -3.78 16.16
N TYR A 58 -0.80 -4.89 16.16
CA TYR A 58 -0.48 -5.64 14.95
C TYR A 58 -1.67 -6.14 14.12
N PRO A 59 -2.87 -6.41 14.69
CA PRO A 59 -4.08 -6.65 13.89
C PRO A 59 -4.44 -5.50 12.93
N ARG A 60 -3.92 -4.28 13.11
CA ARG A 60 -4.04 -3.20 12.11
C ARG A 60 -3.38 -3.57 10.78
N HIS A 61 -2.29 -4.33 10.79
CA HIS A 61 -1.71 -4.87 9.56
C HIS A 61 -2.63 -5.88 8.89
N GLU A 62 -3.27 -6.76 9.66
CA GLU A 62 -4.26 -7.69 9.09
C GLU A 62 -5.43 -6.93 8.47
N TYR A 63 -5.94 -5.91 9.17
CA TYR A 63 -7.03 -5.06 8.71
C TYR A 63 -6.67 -4.36 7.39
N PHE A 64 -5.51 -3.72 7.32
CA PHE A 64 -4.97 -3.12 6.10
C PHE A 64 -4.85 -4.14 4.95
N ARG A 65 -4.27 -5.33 5.22
CA ARG A 65 -4.07 -6.37 4.20
C ARG A 65 -5.39 -6.85 3.60
N ARG A 66 -6.41 -7.05 4.44
CA ARG A 66 -7.74 -7.44 3.97
C ARG A 66 -8.37 -6.36 3.08
N ILE A 67 -8.23 -5.08 3.46
CA ILE A 67 -8.74 -3.96 2.66
C ILE A 67 -8.00 -3.88 1.31
N LEU A 68 -6.67 -3.98 1.32
CA LEU A 68 -5.86 -3.98 0.11
C LEU A 68 -6.24 -5.14 -0.84
N CYS A 69 -6.31 -6.37 -0.33
CA CYS A 69 -6.66 -7.53 -1.13
C CYS A 69 -8.10 -7.46 -1.65
N ASN A 70 -9.04 -6.92 -0.87
CA ASN A 70 -10.41 -6.72 -1.35
C ASN A 70 -10.45 -5.68 -2.48
N LEU A 71 -9.78 -4.54 -2.37
CA LEU A 71 -9.73 -3.55 -3.45
C LEU A 71 -9.16 -4.15 -4.75
N ILE A 72 -8.03 -4.86 -4.65
CA ILE A 72 -7.42 -5.52 -5.81
C ILE A 72 -8.35 -6.60 -6.38
N GLY A 73 -9.01 -7.38 -5.52
CA GLY A 73 -9.96 -8.40 -5.93
C GLY A 73 -11.17 -7.82 -6.66
N ASP A 74 -11.75 -6.75 -6.11
CA ASP A 74 -12.88 -6.02 -6.71
C ASP A 74 -12.48 -5.47 -8.08
N ASP A 75 -11.29 -4.87 -8.22
CA ASP A 75 -10.77 -4.37 -9.50
C ASP A 75 -10.57 -5.51 -10.53
N VAL A 76 -10.16 -6.70 -10.08
CA VAL A 76 -10.06 -7.89 -10.95
C VAL A 76 -11.44 -8.39 -11.39
N GLU A 77 -12.40 -8.48 -10.48
CA GLU A 77 -13.77 -8.91 -10.79
C GLU A 77 -14.46 -7.95 -11.75
N ASN A 78 -14.18 -6.65 -11.64
CA ASN A 78 -14.67 -5.61 -12.54
C ASN A 78 -13.93 -5.55 -13.89
N GLY A 79 -12.86 -6.33 -14.07
CA GLY A 79 -12.06 -6.35 -15.29
C GLY A 79 -11.14 -5.14 -15.47
N GLU A 80 -10.88 -4.39 -14.39
CA GLU A 80 -9.98 -3.24 -14.37
C GLU A 80 -8.51 -3.67 -14.22
N LEU A 81 -8.28 -4.77 -13.50
CA LEU A 81 -6.98 -5.42 -13.38
C LEU A 81 -6.99 -6.82 -14.00
N PRO A 82 -5.87 -7.28 -14.60
CA PRO A 82 -5.78 -8.64 -15.11
C PRO A 82 -5.82 -9.65 -13.95
N ASN A 83 -6.56 -10.74 -14.14
CA ASN A 83 -6.57 -11.87 -13.21
C ASN A 83 -5.30 -12.74 -13.34
N ASP A 84 -4.15 -12.14 -13.02
CA ASP A 84 -2.83 -12.80 -12.99
C ASP A 84 -2.36 -12.92 -11.54
N MET A 85 -2.54 -14.10 -10.96
CA MET A 85 -2.17 -14.38 -9.57
C MET A 85 -0.68 -14.24 -9.29
N LYS A 86 0.19 -14.43 -10.28
CA LYS A 86 1.63 -14.25 -10.09
C LYS A 86 1.95 -12.76 -9.94
N LEU A 87 1.42 -11.93 -10.85
CA LEU A 87 1.59 -10.48 -10.81
C LEU A 87 0.99 -9.87 -9.53
N LEU A 88 -0.26 -10.23 -9.21
CA LEU A 88 -0.98 -9.65 -8.09
C LEU A 88 -0.46 -10.17 -6.75
N GLY A 89 -0.07 -11.44 -6.67
CA GLY A 89 0.59 -12.02 -5.50
C GLY A 89 1.89 -11.28 -5.17
N GLU A 90 2.75 -11.07 -6.18
CA GLU A 90 3.99 -10.31 -6.01
C GLU A 90 3.72 -8.86 -5.57
N LEU A 91 2.72 -8.20 -6.16
CA LEU A 91 2.31 -6.85 -5.74
C LEU A 91 1.89 -6.80 -4.27
N VAL A 92 1.04 -7.74 -3.84
CA VAL A 92 0.56 -7.80 -2.44
C VAL A 92 1.72 -8.08 -1.49
N GLU A 93 2.59 -9.06 -1.79
CA GLU A 93 3.77 -9.37 -0.97
C GLU A 93 4.71 -8.17 -0.84
N ASN A 94 4.92 -7.45 -1.94
CA ASN A 94 5.75 -6.26 -1.97
C ASN A 94 5.20 -5.17 -1.06
N ILE A 95 3.91 -4.84 -1.16
CA ILE A 95 3.28 -3.82 -0.30
C ILE A 95 3.23 -4.28 1.16
N CYS A 96 3.05 -5.57 1.41
CA CYS A 96 2.93 -6.11 2.76
C CYS A 96 4.26 -6.19 3.52
N TYR A 97 5.39 -6.23 2.81
CA TYR A 97 6.71 -6.41 3.44
C TYR A 97 7.88 -5.92 2.60
N TYR A 98 8.07 -6.44 1.37
CA TYR A 98 9.35 -6.29 0.68
C TYR A 98 9.67 -4.84 0.26
N ASN A 99 8.67 -4.03 -0.09
CA ASN A 99 8.89 -2.62 -0.40
C ASN A 99 9.47 -1.87 0.81
N ALA A 100 8.89 -2.04 2.00
CA ALA A 100 9.42 -1.46 3.23
C ALA A 100 10.85 -1.96 3.50
N LYS A 101 11.06 -3.28 3.38
CA LYS A 101 12.37 -3.90 3.58
C LYS A 101 13.45 -3.27 2.69
N TYR A 102 13.20 -3.16 1.39
CA TYR A 102 14.16 -2.59 0.45
C TYR A 102 14.33 -1.07 0.61
N TYR A 103 13.25 -0.37 0.91
CA TYR A 103 13.27 1.08 1.09
C TYR A 103 14.09 1.48 2.33
N PHE A 104 13.93 0.77 3.45
CA PHE A 104 14.62 1.06 4.71
C PHE A 104 15.89 0.23 4.95
N ARG A 105 16.17 -0.77 4.10
CA ARG A 105 17.39 -1.60 4.11
C ARG A 105 17.60 -2.38 5.42
N PHE A 106 16.62 -3.18 5.83
CA PHE A 106 16.70 -4.10 6.97
C PHE A 106 16.42 -5.57 6.59
#